data_AF-A0A251VKB4-F1
#
_entry.id   AF-A0A251VKB4-F1
#
_cell.length_a   1.000
_cell.length_b   1.000
_cell.length_c   1.000
_cell.angle_alpha   90.00
_cell.angle_beta   90.00
_cell.angle_gamma   90.00
#
_symmetry.space_group_name_H-M   'P 1'
#
loop_
_entity.id
_entity.type
_entity.pdbx_description
1 polymer ?
#
loop_
_entity_poly.entity_id
_entity_poly.type
_entity_poly.pdbx_seq_one_letter_code
_entity_poly.pdbx_strand_id
1 'polypeptide(L)'
;MRFLSWYLRMLDVRPVITKSVSAGLIYGAADLTAQSMTIGAFSSLDLIRTLRMAMFGLFILGPAQHLWFNFLGRILPKRDMTTTLKKLIVGQIFYGPSCTAVFFTYNAFLQGESGSEITLRLRRDLLPTLTGGLMYWPVCDFFTYKIIPVHLQPLMNSSFSFLWTIYLTYMASLEKAIGA
;
A
#
# COMPACT_ATOMS: atom_id res chain seq x y z
N MET A 1 9.41 -9.65 -24.58
CA MET A 1 9.16 -10.87 -23.79
C MET A 1 10.27 -11.22 -22.78
N ARG A 2 11.55 -10.90 -23.02
CA ARG A 2 12.67 -11.29 -22.12
C ARG A 2 12.60 -10.75 -20.68
N PHE A 3 12.17 -9.49 -20.49
CA PHE A 3 12.05 -8.88 -19.15
C PHE A 3 10.96 -9.55 -18.30
N LEU A 4 9.77 -9.77 -18.86
CA LEU A 4 8.67 -10.41 -18.15
C LEU A 4 9.05 -11.82 -17.68
N SER A 5 9.66 -12.63 -18.55
CA SER A 5 10.13 -13.96 -18.18
C SER A 5 11.21 -13.93 -17.10
N TRP A 6 12.12 -12.95 -17.14
CA TRP A 6 13.10 -12.72 -16.07
C TRP A 6 12.43 -12.36 -14.75
N TYR A 7 11.46 -11.43 -14.77
CA TYR A 7 10.75 -11.00 -13.56
C TYR A 7 9.96 -12.14 -12.93
N LEU A 8 9.22 -12.91 -13.74
CA LEU A 8 8.50 -14.09 -13.28
C LEU A 8 9.45 -15.13 -12.68
N ARG A 9 10.60 -15.40 -13.32
CA ARG A 9 11.64 -16.26 -12.75
C ARG A 9 12.17 -15.72 -11.41
N MET A 10 12.35 -14.40 -11.28
CA MET A 10 12.80 -13.79 -10.03
C MET A 10 11.75 -13.87 -8.91
N LEU A 11 10.46 -13.87 -9.25
CA LEU A 11 9.39 -14.15 -8.30
C LEU A 11 9.43 -15.60 -7.79
N ASP A 12 9.95 -16.55 -8.58
CA ASP A 12 10.09 -17.94 -8.15
C ASP A 12 11.39 -18.17 -7.36
N VAL A 13 12.52 -17.65 -7.83
CA VAL A 13 13.85 -17.90 -7.23
C VAL A 13 14.09 -17.04 -5.99
N ARG A 14 13.63 -15.79 -5.97
CA ARG A 14 13.82 -14.85 -4.85
C ARG A 14 12.53 -14.10 -4.52
N PRO A 15 11.44 -14.81 -4.14
CA PRO A 15 10.10 -14.24 -4.06
C PRO A 15 10.00 -13.02 -3.16
N VAL A 16 10.56 -13.08 -1.95
CA VAL A 16 10.45 -11.99 -0.96
C VAL A 16 11.17 -10.74 -1.45
N ILE A 17 12.43 -10.88 -1.89
CA ILE A 17 13.25 -9.76 -2.36
C ILE A 17 12.60 -9.11 -3.58
N THR A 18 12.18 -9.90 -4.57
CA THR A 18 11.57 -9.38 -5.79
C THR A 18 10.31 -8.57 -5.49
N LYS A 19 9.40 -9.11 -4.65
CA LYS A 19 8.18 -8.41 -4.23
C LYS A 19 8.48 -7.14 -3.43
N SER A 20 9.50 -7.19 -2.59
CA SER A 20 9.96 -6.06 -1.77
C SER A 20 10.50 -4.93 -2.63
N VAL A 21 11.39 -5.24 -3.58
CA VAL A 21 11.92 -4.25 -4.52
C VAL A 21 10.80 -3.64 -5.36
N SER A 22 9.87 -4.45 -5.86
CA SER A 22 8.70 -3.95 -6.60
C SER A 22 7.85 -3.01 -5.74
N ALA A 23 7.52 -3.38 -4.50
CA ALA A 23 6.73 -2.55 -3.60
C ALA A 23 7.44 -1.22 -3.29
N GLY A 24 8.75 -1.24 -3.04
CA GLY A 24 9.54 -0.03 -2.81
C GLY A 24 9.56 0.92 -4.00
N LEU A 25 9.78 0.40 -5.21
CA LEU A 25 9.73 1.19 -6.44
C LEU A 25 8.35 1.81 -6.67
N ILE A 26 7.29 1.03 -6.46
CA ILE A 26 5.91 1.51 -6.63
C ILE A 26 5.57 2.60 -5.61
N TYR A 27 5.93 2.43 -4.34
CA TYR A 27 5.67 3.44 -3.31
C TYR A 27 6.48 4.73 -3.54
N GLY A 28 7.73 4.61 -3.96
CA GLY A 28 8.53 5.78 -4.36
C GLY A 28 7.90 6.51 -5.55
N ALA A 29 7.49 5.78 -6.59
CA ALA A 29 6.82 6.37 -7.74
C ALA A 29 5.47 7.01 -7.39
N ALA A 30 4.69 6.38 -6.50
CA ALA A 30 3.42 6.91 -6.02
C ALA A 30 3.61 8.26 -5.33
N ASP A 31 4.63 8.36 -4.47
CA ASP A 31 4.93 9.59 -3.76
C ASP A 31 5.45 10.70 -4.68
N LEU A 32 6.35 10.39 -5.64
CA LEU A 32 6.79 11.35 -6.64
C LEU A 32 5.61 11.90 -7.45
N THR A 33 4.69 11.02 -7.84
CA THR A 33 3.49 11.41 -8.59
C THR A 33 2.59 12.30 -7.73
N ALA A 34 2.31 11.90 -6.49
CA ALA A 34 1.53 12.69 -5.54
C ALA A 34 2.14 14.09 -5.29
N GLN A 35 3.46 14.16 -5.12
CA GLN A 35 4.16 15.42 -4.95
C GLN A 35 4.04 16.29 -6.21
N SER A 36 4.22 15.73 -7.40
CA SER A 36 4.09 16.47 -8.66
C SER A 36 2.70 17.08 -8.88
N MET A 37 1.65 16.47 -8.31
CA MET A 37 0.27 16.98 -8.40
C MET A 37 -0.02 18.12 -7.42
N THR A 38 0.77 18.27 -6.35
CA THR A 38 0.48 19.19 -5.25
C THR A 38 1.49 20.31 -5.09
N ILE A 39 2.70 20.13 -5.63
CA ILE A 39 3.75 21.14 -5.63
C ILE A 39 3.35 22.32 -6.50
N GLY A 40 3.41 23.53 -5.92
CA GLY A 40 3.26 24.78 -6.66
C GLY A 40 4.44 25.01 -7.61
N ALA A 41 4.26 25.90 -8.60
CA ALA A 41 5.21 26.13 -9.69
C ALA A 41 6.67 26.44 -9.27
N PHE A 42 6.90 26.83 -8.00
CA PHE A 42 8.22 27.21 -7.47
C PHE A 42 8.75 26.29 -6.36
N SER A 43 8.03 25.22 -5.99
CA SER A 43 8.49 24.29 -4.94
C SER A 43 9.21 23.08 -5.53
N SER A 44 10.20 22.55 -4.82
CA SER A 44 10.96 21.36 -5.23
C SER A 44 10.37 20.07 -4.65
N LEU A 45 10.67 18.94 -5.29
CA LEU A 45 10.35 17.61 -4.76
C LEU A 45 11.11 17.33 -3.45
N ASP A 46 10.40 16.83 -2.44
CA ASP A 46 10.97 16.28 -1.21
C ASP A 46 11.40 14.84 -1.44
N LEU A 47 12.67 14.67 -1.83
CA LEU A 47 13.27 13.36 -2.08
C LEU A 47 13.45 12.54 -0.79
N ILE A 48 13.54 13.18 0.38
CA ILE A 48 13.64 12.47 1.67
C ILE A 48 12.30 11.79 1.95
N ARG A 49 11.18 12.50 1.72
CA ARG A 49 9.85 11.91 1.79
C ARG A 49 9.68 10.75 0.81
N THR A 50 10.10 10.90 -0.45
CA THR A 50 10.05 9.81 -1.43
C THR A 50 10.87 8.60 -0.99
N LEU A 51 12.07 8.84 -0.44
CA LEU A 51 12.91 7.76 0.08
C LEU A 51 12.22 7.04 1.25
N ARG A 52 11.59 7.75 2.20
CA ARG A 52 10.81 7.12 3.27
C ARG A 52 9.70 6.22 2.73
N MET A 53 8.97 6.67 1.70
CA MET A 53 7.90 5.87 1.09
C MET A 53 8.46 4.62 0.39
N ALA A 54 9.55 4.77 -0.37
CA ALA A 54 10.21 3.65 -1.03
C ALA A 54 10.76 2.62 -0.02
N MET A 55 11.35 3.10 1.08
CA MET A 55 11.88 2.26 2.16
C MET A 55 10.76 1.53 2.90
N PHE A 56 9.60 2.17 3.12
CA PHE A 56 8.41 1.50 3.66
C PHE A 56 7.97 0.34 2.75
N GLY A 57 7.86 0.60 1.45
CA GLY A 57 7.51 -0.42 0.46
C GLY A 57 8.51 -1.59 0.46
N LEU A 58 9.81 -1.27 0.51
CA LEU A 58 10.90 -2.24 0.44
C LEU A 58 11.02 -3.10 1.69
N PHE A 59 11.04 -2.50 2.89
CA PHE A 59 11.40 -3.22 4.11
C PHE A 59 10.21 -3.71 4.92
N ILE A 60 9.04 -3.08 4.76
CA ILE A 60 7.88 -3.38 5.60
C ILE A 60 6.78 -4.01 4.74
N LEU A 61 6.29 -3.28 3.75
CA LEU A 61 5.10 -3.70 3.02
C LEU A 61 5.35 -4.94 2.15
N GLY A 62 6.43 -4.96 1.37
CA GLY A 62 6.72 -6.09 0.48
C GLY A 62 6.83 -7.44 1.20
N PRO A 63 7.62 -7.54 2.30
CA PRO A 63 7.65 -8.75 3.13
C PRO A 63 6.29 -9.06 3.76
N ALA A 64 5.59 -8.06 4.31
CA ALA A 64 4.27 -8.25 4.92
C ALA A 64 3.24 -8.78 3.91
N GLN A 65 3.17 -8.21 2.71
CA GLN A 65 2.33 -8.68 1.61
C GLN A 65 2.70 -10.11 1.22
N HIS A 66 4.01 -10.41 1.07
CA HIS A 66 4.43 -11.77 0.75
C HIS A 66 3.89 -12.77 1.78
N LEU A 67 4.05 -12.49 3.07
CA LEU A 67 3.58 -13.37 4.14
C LEU A 67 2.05 -13.47 4.15
N TRP A 68 1.35 -12.34 4.05
CA TRP A 68 -0.10 -12.26 4.08
C TRP A 68 -0.77 -13.05 2.96
N PHE A 69 -0.40 -12.78 1.70
CA PHE A 69 -1.02 -13.42 0.54
C PHE A 69 -0.72 -14.92 0.49
N ASN A 70 0.48 -15.35 0.89
CA ASN A 70 0.79 -16.77 0.99
C ASN A 70 0.05 -17.45 2.16
N PHE A 71 -0.06 -16.79 3.31
CA PHE A 71 -0.83 -17.30 4.44
C PHE A 71 -2.30 -17.53 4.04
N LEU A 72 -2.97 -16.52 3.48
CA LEU A 72 -4.33 -16.66 2.98
C LEU A 72 -4.45 -17.70 1.85
N GLY A 73 -3.45 -17.79 0.98
CA GLY A 73 -3.39 -18.81 -0.05
C GLY A 73 -3.32 -20.24 0.49
N ARG A 74 -2.73 -20.44 1.68
CA ARG A 74 -2.65 -21.75 2.35
C ARG A 74 -3.92 -22.10 3.10
N ILE A 75 -4.46 -21.16 3.89
CA ILE A 75 -5.65 -21.42 4.73
C ILE A 75 -6.97 -21.37 3.95
N LEU A 76 -7.00 -20.61 2.85
CA LEU A 76 -8.17 -20.41 2.01
C LEU A 76 -7.77 -20.61 0.53
N PRO A 77 -7.40 -21.82 0.09
CA PRO A 77 -6.77 -22.03 -1.22
C PRO A 77 -7.71 -21.83 -2.41
N LYS A 78 -9.02 -21.98 -2.20
CA LYS A 78 -10.02 -21.88 -3.26
C LYS A 78 -10.19 -20.43 -3.75
N ARG A 79 -10.72 -20.31 -4.97
CA ARG A 79 -11.09 -19.02 -5.61
C ARG A 79 -12.59 -18.94 -5.92
N ASP A 80 -13.41 -19.73 -5.25
CA ASP A 80 -14.86 -19.59 -5.28
C ASP A 80 -15.30 -18.27 -4.59
N MET A 81 -16.57 -17.89 -4.79
CA MET A 81 -17.10 -16.63 -4.26
C MET A 81 -17.00 -16.58 -2.73
N THR A 82 -17.39 -17.64 -2.04
CA THR A 82 -17.40 -17.72 -0.57
C THR A 82 -15.99 -17.56 0.00
N THR A 83 -15.00 -18.24 -0.58
CA THR A 83 -13.61 -18.16 -0.14
C THR A 83 -13.01 -16.78 -0.43
N THR A 84 -13.37 -16.15 -1.55
CA THR A 84 -12.95 -14.79 -1.90
C THR A 84 -13.49 -13.77 -0.90
N LEU A 85 -14.78 -13.85 -0.56
CA LEU A 85 -15.40 -12.97 0.42
C LEU A 85 -14.81 -13.16 1.83
N LYS A 86 -14.49 -14.41 2.23
CA LYS A 86 -13.78 -14.67 3.50
C LYS A 86 -12.41 -13.99 3.54
N LYS A 87 -11.60 -14.11 2.49
CA LYS A 87 -10.30 -13.43 2.39
C LYS A 87 -10.44 -11.92 2.50
N LEU A 88 -11.44 -11.35 1.83
CA LEU A 88 -11.74 -9.93 1.86
C LEU A 88 -12.07 -9.48 3.28
N ILE A 89 -13.01 -10.14 3.96
CA ILE A 89 -13.40 -9.80 5.34
C ILE A 89 -12.20 -9.86 6.29
N VAL A 90 -11.41 -10.93 6.21
CA VAL A 90 -10.20 -11.10 7.03
C VAL A 90 -9.17 -10.01 6.71
N GLY A 91 -9.00 -9.65 5.44
CA GLY A 91 -8.14 -8.53 5.02
C GLY A 91 -8.58 -7.19 5.58
N GLN A 92 -9.88 -6.88 5.51
CA GLN A 92 -10.43 -5.61 5.97
C GLN A 92 -10.40 -5.47 7.51
N ILE A 93 -10.54 -6.56 8.26
CA ILE A 93 -10.51 -6.53 9.73
C ILE A 93 -9.09 -6.50 10.28
N PHE A 94 -8.15 -7.24 9.68
CA PHE A 94 -6.83 -7.43 10.26
C PHE A 94 -5.73 -6.73 9.47
N TYR A 95 -5.60 -7.05 8.18
CA TYR A 95 -4.46 -6.62 7.38
C TYR A 95 -4.49 -5.12 7.08
N GLY A 96 -5.64 -4.60 6.62
CA GLY A 96 -5.82 -3.18 6.32
C GLY A 96 -5.52 -2.27 7.52
N PRO A 97 -6.23 -2.44 8.66
CA PRO A 97 -5.97 -1.66 9.87
C PRO A 97 -4.54 -1.75 10.38
N SER A 98 -3.94 -2.94 10.35
CA SER A 98 -2.56 -3.14 10.79
C SER A 98 -1.56 -2.45 9.88
N CYS A 99 -1.69 -2.59 8.55
CA CYS A 99 -0.80 -1.94 7.59
C CYS A 99 -0.91 -0.42 7.66
N THR A 100 -2.12 0.13 7.78
CA THR A 100 -2.35 1.58 7.90
C THR A 100 -1.78 2.13 9.20
N ALA A 101 -1.97 1.44 10.32
CA ALA A 101 -1.38 1.85 11.59
C ALA A 101 0.16 1.85 11.54
N VAL A 102 0.76 0.76 11.03
CA VAL A 102 2.22 0.67 10.86
C VAL A 102 2.74 1.75 9.92
N PHE A 103 2.02 2.06 8.83
CA PHE A 103 2.39 3.15 7.91
C PHE A 103 2.43 4.51 8.62
N PHE A 104 1.40 4.86 9.39
CA PHE A 104 1.36 6.12 10.11
C PHE A 104 2.43 6.20 11.20
N THR A 105 2.60 5.14 11.99
CA THR A 105 3.65 5.06 13.01
C THR A 105 5.03 5.19 12.40
N TYR A 106 5.32 4.46 11.32
CA TYR A 106 6.60 4.53 10.60
C TYR A 106 6.90 5.95 10.13
N ASN A 107 5.93 6.60 9.48
CA ASN A 107 6.12 7.94 8.94
C ASN A 107 6.31 8.98 10.04
N ALA A 108 5.51 8.93 11.10
CA ALA A 108 5.61 9.86 12.22
C ALA A 108 6.95 9.69 12.97
N PHE A 109 7.37 8.45 13.21
CA PHE A 109 8.67 8.17 13.81
C PHE A 109 9.84 8.74 12.99
N LEU A 110 9.83 8.54 11.66
CA LEU A 110 10.86 9.12 10.77
C LEU A 110 10.72 10.63 10.55
N GLN A 111 9.66 11.25 11.03
CA GLN A 111 9.50 12.71 11.10
C GLN A 111 9.97 13.28 12.44
N GLY A 112 10.41 12.42 13.37
CA GLY A 112 10.90 12.83 14.69
C GLY A 112 9.80 13.05 15.73
N GLU A 113 8.57 12.60 15.46
CA GLU A 113 7.47 12.69 16.42
C GLU A 113 7.71 11.79 17.63
N SER A 114 7.39 12.31 18.82
CA SER A 114 7.38 11.59 20.08
C SER A 114 6.25 10.55 20.13
N GLY A 115 6.33 9.61 21.08
CA GLY A 115 5.32 8.54 21.21
C GLY A 115 3.90 9.05 21.45
N SER A 116 3.74 10.18 22.15
CA SER A 116 2.44 10.84 22.35
C SER A 116 1.90 11.43 21.05
N GLU A 117 2.74 12.11 20.26
CA GLU A 117 2.38 12.68 18.96
C GLU A 117 1.97 11.59 17.96
N ILE A 118 2.73 10.48 17.91
CA ILE A 118 2.37 9.31 17.10
C ILE A 118 0.99 8.77 17.48
N THR A 119 0.72 8.67 18.79
CA THR A 119 -0.58 8.19 19.29
C THR A 119 -1.71 9.13 18.90
N LEU A 120 -1.49 10.44 18.98
CA LEU A 120 -2.46 11.45 18.55
C LEU A 120 -2.72 11.37 17.05
N ARG A 121 -1.67 11.20 16.23
CA ARG A 121 -1.80 11.02 14.78
C ARG A 121 -2.62 9.78 14.44
N LEU A 122 -2.35 8.64 15.08
CA LEU A 122 -3.14 7.43 14.88
C LEU A 122 -4.61 7.64 15.24
N ARG A 123 -4.91 8.28 16.37
CA ARG A 123 -6.30 8.58 16.77
C ARG A 123 -7.00 9.51 15.79
N ARG A 124 -6.28 10.46 15.21
CA ARG A 124 -6.80 11.44 14.26
C ARG A 124 -7.03 10.82 12.88
N ASP A 125 -6.06 10.11 12.34
CA ASP A 125 -5.99 9.80 10.90
C ASP A 125 -6.35 8.34 10.57
N LEU A 126 -6.22 7.41 11.51
CA LEU A 126 -6.41 5.98 11.23
C LEU A 126 -7.85 5.67 10.82
N LEU A 127 -8.84 6.08 11.62
CA LEU A 127 -10.24 5.81 11.32
C LEU A 127 -10.70 6.50 10.01
N PRO A 128 -10.45 7.81 9.80
CA PRO A 128 -10.78 8.45 8.52
C PRO A 128 -10.15 7.78 7.30
N THR A 129 -8.90 7.33 7.42
CA THR A 129 -8.22 6.63 6.31
C THR A 129 -8.85 5.27 6.02
N LEU A 130 -9.21 4.52 7.07
CA LEU A 130 -9.88 3.23 6.92
C LEU A 130 -11.28 3.40 6.33
N THR A 131 -12.06 4.37 6.81
CA THR A 131 -13.41 4.61 6.31
C THR A 131 -13.41 5.10 4.87
N GLY A 132 -12.50 6.02 4.49
CA GLY A 132 -12.32 6.44 3.10
C GLY A 132 -11.95 5.27 2.18
N GLY A 133 -11.23 4.28 2.72
CA GLY A 133 -10.81 3.08 2.01
C GLY A 133 -11.88 1.99 1.88
N LEU A 134 -13.01 2.06 2.61
CA LEU A 134 -13.99 0.97 2.71
C LEU A 134 -14.69 0.61 1.40
N MET A 135 -14.75 1.51 0.41
CA MET A 135 -15.26 1.16 -0.92
C MET A 135 -14.13 0.74 -1.86
N TYR A 136 -12.98 1.41 -1.75
CA TYR A 136 -11.84 1.20 -2.63
C TYR A 136 -11.16 -0.17 -2.44
N TRP A 137 -10.78 -0.48 -1.20
CA TRP A 137 -9.98 -1.66 -0.90
C TRP A 137 -10.76 -2.97 -1.09
N PRO A 138 -12.04 -3.11 -0.69
CA PRO A 138 -12.80 -4.31 -0.98
C PRO A 138 -12.90 -4.65 -2.46
N VAL A 139 -13.06 -3.67 -3.34
CA VAL A 139 -13.11 -3.90 -4.79
C VAL A 139 -11.75 -4.37 -5.31
N CYS A 140 -10.67 -3.72 -4.90
CA CYS A 140 -9.30 -4.07 -5.26
C CYS A 140 -8.92 -5.48 -4.76
N ASP A 141 -9.25 -5.79 -3.51
CA ASP A 141 -8.97 -7.07 -2.88
C ASP A 141 -9.82 -8.18 -3.51
N PHE A 142 -11.10 -7.92 -3.81
CA PHE A 142 -11.94 -8.87 -4.52
C PHE A 142 -11.32 -9.28 -5.85
N PHE A 143 -10.92 -8.30 -6.68
CA PHE A 143 -10.25 -8.56 -7.94
C PHE A 143 -8.94 -9.35 -7.74
N THR A 144 -8.13 -8.93 -6.78
CA THR A 144 -6.84 -9.56 -6.45
C THR A 144 -7.02 -11.02 -6.05
N TYR A 145 -7.94 -11.34 -5.14
CA TYR A 145 -8.13 -12.70 -4.66
C TYR A 145 -8.85 -13.61 -5.66
N LYS A 146 -9.77 -13.04 -6.47
CA LYS A 146 -10.56 -13.81 -7.42
C LYS A 146 -9.77 -14.20 -8.67
N ILE A 147 -9.01 -13.27 -9.23
CA ILE A 147 -8.44 -13.39 -10.58
C ILE A 147 -6.93 -13.63 -10.53
N ILE A 148 -6.21 -12.94 -9.63
CA ILE A 148 -4.74 -12.89 -9.67
C ILE A 148 -4.13 -14.10 -8.93
N PRO A 149 -3.12 -14.79 -9.53
CA PRO A 149 -2.42 -15.86 -8.84
C PRO A 149 -1.60 -15.34 -7.66
N VAL A 150 -1.51 -16.13 -6.59
CA VAL A 150 -0.94 -15.73 -5.28
C VAL A 150 0.46 -15.10 -5.38
N HIS A 151 1.31 -15.58 -6.29
CA HIS A 151 2.66 -15.02 -6.46
C HIS A 151 2.66 -13.59 -7.02
N LEU A 152 1.60 -13.17 -7.75
CA LEU A 152 1.42 -11.82 -8.31
C LEU A 152 0.53 -10.90 -7.45
N GLN A 153 -0.19 -11.43 -6.45
CA GLN A 153 -1.08 -10.63 -5.60
C GLN A 153 -0.38 -9.47 -4.88
N PRO A 154 0.85 -9.62 -4.33
CA PRO A 154 1.60 -8.49 -3.76
C PRO A 154 1.83 -7.36 -4.76
N LEU A 155 2.23 -7.69 -5.99
CA LEU A 155 2.45 -6.70 -7.04
C LEU A 155 1.15 -5.96 -7.37
N MET A 156 0.05 -6.71 -7.53
CA MET A 156 -1.26 -6.11 -7.81
C MET A 156 -1.72 -5.18 -6.68
N ASN A 157 -1.58 -5.62 -5.42
CA ASN A 157 -1.97 -4.82 -4.26
C ASN A 157 -1.11 -3.54 -4.15
N SER A 158 0.20 -3.61 -4.40
CA SER A 158 1.05 -2.41 -4.46
C SER A 158 0.64 -1.47 -5.60
N SER A 159 0.26 -1.98 -6.76
CA SER A 159 -0.24 -1.16 -7.87
C SER A 159 -1.54 -0.44 -7.51
N PHE A 160 -2.43 -1.08 -6.74
CA PHE A 160 -3.60 -0.40 -6.18
C PHE A 160 -3.19 0.66 -5.15
N SER A 161 -2.22 0.38 -4.28
CA SER A 161 -1.69 1.41 -3.36
C SER A 161 -1.20 2.67 -4.10
N PHE A 162 -0.57 2.53 -5.27
CA PHE A 162 -0.15 3.67 -6.08
C PHE A 162 -1.35 4.58 -6.46
N LEU A 163 -2.44 3.97 -6.95
CA LEU A 163 -3.65 4.70 -7.30
C LEU A 163 -4.33 5.31 -6.07
N TRP A 164 -4.35 4.58 -4.95
CA TRP A 164 -4.86 5.06 -3.68
C TRP A 164 -4.11 6.30 -3.18
N THR A 165 -2.78 6.30 -3.26
CA THR A 165 -1.94 7.45 -2.87
C THR A 165 -2.25 8.67 -3.72
N ILE A 166 -2.42 8.51 -5.03
CA ILE A 166 -2.82 9.60 -5.93
C ILE A 166 -4.21 10.13 -5.58
N TYR A 167 -5.18 9.23 -5.36
CA TYR A 167 -6.54 9.60 -4.98
C TYR A 167 -6.58 10.40 -3.67
N LEU A 168 -5.92 9.92 -2.61
CA LEU A 168 -5.85 10.63 -1.33
C LEU A 168 -5.23 12.02 -1.48
N THR A 169 -4.19 12.12 -2.31
CA THR A 169 -3.51 13.39 -2.58
C THR A 169 -4.43 14.37 -3.30
N TYR A 170 -5.17 13.89 -4.30
CA TYR A 170 -6.16 14.69 -5.01
C TYR A 170 -7.28 15.17 -4.08
N MET A 171 -7.86 14.28 -3.27
CA MET A 171 -8.91 14.65 -2.32
C MET A 171 -8.44 15.70 -1.30
N ALA A 172 -7.25 15.51 -0.73
CA ALA A 172 -6.66 16.49 0.18
C ALA A 172 -6.41 17.86 -0.50
N SER A 173 -6.02 17.86 -1.77
CA SER A 173 -5.85 19.11 -2.54
C SER A 173 -7.17 19.84 -2.78
N LEU A 174 -8.26 19.10 -3.02
CA LEU A 174 -9.61 19.66 -3.18
C LEU A 174 -10.14 20.25 -1.87
N GLU A 175 -10.00 19.56 -0.74
CA GLU A 175 -10.41 20.07 0.57
C GLU A 175 -9.71 21.38 0.90
N LYS A 176 -8.41 21.48 0.61
CA LYS A 176 -7.64 22.71 0.78
C LYS A 176 -8.14 23.85 -0.11
N ALA A 177 -8.57 23.56 -1.34
CA ALA A 177 -9.10 24.55 -2.27
C ALA A 177 -10.51 25.03 -1.90
N ILE A 178 -11.34 24.18 -1.32
CA ILE A 178 -12.70 24.52 -0.87
C ILE A 178 -12.68 25.27 0.47
N GLY A 179 -11.70 24.96 1.33
CA GLY A 179 -11.52 25.62 2.63
C GLY A 179 -10.74 26.94 2.59
N ALA A 180 -10.27 27.39 1.42
CA ALA A 180 -9.55 28.64 1.20
C ALA A 180 -10.46 29.68 0.54
#